data_AF-A0A650CPK9-F1
#
_entry.id   AF-A0A650CPK9-F1
#
_cell.length_a   1.000
_cell.length_b   1.000
_cell.length_c   1.000
_cell.angle_alpha   90.00
_cell.angle_beta   90.00
_cell.angle_gamma   90.00
#
_symmetry.space_group_name_H-M   'P 1'
#
loop_
_entity.id
_entity.type
_entity.pdbx_description
1 polymer ?
#
loop_
_entity_poly.entity_id
_entity_poly.type
_entity_poly.pdbx_seq_one_letter_code
_entity_poly.pdbx_strand_id
1 'polypeptide(L)'
;MESEGKEVKCKTKASFKAIQKALNIDKVVVYAGLSLCKDTSKPDQSSLYLECSNEVKRIVEKELQLQGEDVLVAPNVFGNKVRQVDGKTTLYFNYVYYNSLKILEENNPDEVYIDITHGVNYMPLLATEAIKLASYVYAIDKKNLTIRIYNSEPVIGKSEGPYHISKVFEEKVNTRISLLAVLTPFLQSNIKNLIINKLSKELKCDKELILPSANALFSGIFLFLLMNKNEIMKCMESVEQRIKVLDYGQPSINLALEGTTLVYKDKMDIELSYLHALLKVLSKIIGSRKVEENCVKLSDIRDLTEKYYTSELIRSAVLNEIDKLEGNRDKLTSEPEIFS
;
A
#
# COMPACT_ATOMS: atom_id res chain seq x y z
N MET A 1 7.70 4.45 34.26
CA MET A 1 7.29 4.66 32.86
C MET A 1 6.05 5.50 32.91
N GLU A 2 6.24 6.81 32.75
CA GLU A 2 5.21 7.83 32.95
C GLU A 2 4.19 7.79 31.81
N SER A 3 2.93 7.90 32.21
CA SER A 3 1.76 7.96 31.37
C SER A 3 1.70 9.30 30.63
N GLU A 4 2.18 9.35 29.39
CA GLU A 4 1.86 10.45 28.49
C GLU A 4 0.55 10.14 27.74
N GLY A 5 -0.56 10.39 28.41
CA GLY A 5 -1.87 10.46 27.78
C GLY A 5 -2.65 11.61 28.39
N LYS A 6 -2.80 12.71 27.66
CA LYS A 6 -3.78 13.74 28.02
C LYS A 6 -5.17 13.09 28.02
N GLU A 7 -5.86 13.12 29.14
CA GLU A 7 -7.25 12.66 29.22
C GLU A 7 -8.14 13.64 28.45
N VAL A 8 -8.50 13.29 27.21
CA VAL A 8 -9.39 14.08 26.37
C VAL A 8 -10.77 13.43 26.38
N LYS A 9 -11.74 14.10 27.03
CA LYS A 9 -13.15 13.70 26.98
C LYS A 9 -13.83 14.34 25.77
N CYS A 10 -14.41 13.52 24.90
CA CYS A 10 -15.14 13.95 23.72
C CYS A 10 -16.49 13.23 23.66
N LYS A 11 -17.58 13.99 23.56
CA LYS A 11 -18.90 13.44 23.21
C LYS A 11 -19.01 13.41 21.69
N THR A 12 -18.83 12.24 21.09
CA THR A 12 -18.78 12.06 19.63
C THR A 12 -19.32 10.69 19.24
N LYS A 13 -19.86 10.57 18.03
CA LYS A 13 -20.24 9.29 17.41
C LYS A 13 -19.07 8.62 16.65
N ALA A 14 -17.92 9.29 16.60
CA ALA A 14 -16.73 8.87 15.88
C ALA A 14 -15.51 8.94 16.79
N SER A 15 -14.93 7.79 17.13
CA SER A 15 -13.74 7.65 17.99
C SER A 15 -12.54 8.43 17.47
N PHE A 16 -12.32 8.46 16.15
CA PHE A 16 -11.18 9.17 15.55
C PHE A 16 -11.16 10.67 15.86
N LYS A 17 -12.31 11.31 16.16
CA LYS A 17 -12.34 12.73 16.56
C LYS A 17 -11.68 12.96 17.92
N ALA A 18 -11.83 12.01 18.84
CA ALA A 18 -11.13 12.05 20.13
C ALA A 18 -9.62 11.87 19.92
N ILE A 19 -9.22 10.94 19.03
CA ILE A 19 -7.83 10.69 18.66
C ILE A 19 -7.21 11.94 18.00
N GLN A 20 -7.89 12.51 17.00
CA GLN A 20 -7.46 13.72 16.29
C GLN A 20 -7.21 14.87 17.26
N LYS A 21 -8.13 15.11 18.19
CA LYS A 21 -7.99 16.17 19.20
C LYS A 21 -6.86 15.89 20.19
N ALA A 22 -6.71 14.64 20.63
CA ALA A 22 -5.70 14.27 21.62
C ALA A 22 -4.27 14.33 21.06
N LEU A 23 -4.11 13.98 19.79
CA LEU A 23 -2.82 13.84 19.13
C LEU A 23 -2.51 14.97 18.13
N ASN A 24 -3.41 15.94 18.00
CA ASN A 24 -3.31 17.06 17.06
C ASN A 24 -3.06 16.58 15.62
N ILE A 25 -3.90 15.67 15.13
CA ILE A 25 -3.74 15.08 13.78
C ILE A 25 -4.14 16.10 12.71
N ASP A 26 -3.22 16.35 11.76
CA ASP A 26 -3.38 17.33 10.69
C ASP A 26 -4.42 16.93 9.64
N LYS A 27 -4.48 15.64 9.29
CA LYS A 27 -5.35 15.11 8.26
C LYS A 27 -6.04 13.82 8.69
N VAL A 28 -7.34 13.75 8.44
CA VAL A 28 -8.17 12.59 8.71
C VAL A 28 -8.82 12.12 7.42
N VAL A 29 -8.73 10.82 7.16
CA VAL A 29 -9.39 10.14 6.04
C VAL A 29 -10.28 9.04 6.60
N VAL A 30 -11.53 9.03 6.19
CA VAL A 30 -12.55 8.05 6.60
C VAL A 30 -12.84 7.13 5.42
N TYR A 31 -12.49 5.86 5.55
CA TYR A 31 -12.92 4.82 4.60
C TYR A 31 -14.32 4.33 4.96
N ALA A 32 -15.29 4.59 4.08
CA ALA A 32 -16.67 4.13 4.20
C ALA A 32 -16.97 3.03 3.18
N GLY A 33 -17.86 2.11 3.50
CA GLY A 33 -18.30 1.08 2.56
C GLY A 33 -19.41 1.57 1.63
N LEU A 34 -19.30 1.30 0.32
CA LEU A 34 -20.37 1.50 -0.66
C LEU A 34 -21.71 0.84 -0.25
N SER A 35 -21.69 -0.20 0.58
CA SER A 35 -22.90 -0.86 1.10
C SER A 35 -23.82 0.06 1.90
N LEU A 36 -23.41 1.27 2.23
CA LEU A 36 -24.27 2.30 2.82
C LEU A 36 -25.20 2.99 1.81
N CYS A 37 -24.98 2.82 0.50
CA CYS A 37 -25.83 3.36 -0.57
C CYS A 37 -27.27 2.84 -0.41
N LYS A 38 -28.28 3.73 -0.40
CA LYS A 38 -29.68 3.35 -0.12
C LYS A 38 -30.55 3.33 -1.37
N ASP A 39 -30.22 4.13 -2.37
CA ASP A 39 -31.04 4.28 -3.58
C ASP A 39 -30.34 3.68 -4.80
N THR A 40 -30.94 2.65 -5.38
CA THR A 40 -30.51 2.05 -6.65
C THR A 40 -31.59 2.17 -7.72
N SER A 41 -32.60 3.00 -7.51
CA SER A 41 -33.87 2.89 -8.25
C SER A 41 -33.81 3.41 -9.68
N LYS A 42 -32.84 4.27 -10.06
CA LYS A 42 -32.63 4.73 -11.46
C LYS A 42 -31.22 5.27 -11.76
N PRO A 43 -30.20 4.44 -11.98
CA PRO A 43 -28.92 4.93 -12.46
C PRO A 43 -28.76 4.72 -13.96
N ASP A 44 -28.16 5.72 -14.63
CA ASP A 44 -27.35 5.46 -15.81
C ASP A 44 -26.22 4.50 -15.39
N GLN A 45 -26.19 3.29 -15.96
CA GLN A 45 -25.24 2.25 -15.58
C GLN A 45 -23.78 2.71 -15.69
N SER A 46 -23.48 3.71 -16.53
CA SER A 46 -22.13 4.22 -16.72
C SER A 46 -21.58 5.02 -15.53
N SER A 47 -22.43 5.46 -14.58
CA SER A 47 -22.01 6.29 -13.43
C SER A 47 -22.47 5.80 -12.06
N LEU A 48 -23.06 4.61 -11.99
CA LEU A 48 -23.68 4.05 -10.77
C LEU A 48 -22.74 4.04 -9.54
N TYR A 49 -21.47 3.69 -9.70
CA TYR A 49 -20.52 3.71 -8.58
C TYR A 49 -20.33 5.13 -8.03
N LEU A 50 -20.20 6.13 -8.90
CA LEU A 50 -19.99 7.52 -8.51
C LEU A 50 -21.24 8.09 -7.81
N GLU A 51 -22.43 7.79 -8.32
CA GLU A 51 -23.70 8.19 -7.70
C GLU A 51 -23.83 7.60 -6.29
N CYS A 52 -23.65 6.29 -6.13
CA CYS A 52 -23.66 5.64 -4.82
C CYS A 52 -22.57 6.18 -3.89
N SER A 53 -21.36 6.40 -4.41
CA SER A 53 -20.25 6.98 -3.64
C SER A 53 -20.61 8.36 -3.09
N ASN A 54 -21.18 9.23 -3.93
CA ASN A 54 -21.63 10.55 -3.52
C ASN A 54 -22.78 10.51 -2.51
N GLU A 55 -23.68 9.53 -2.61
CA GLU A 55 -24.72 9.30 -1.59
C GLU A 55 -24.11 8.89 -0.25
N VAL A 56 -23.23 7.89 -0.26
CA VAL A 56 -22.55 7.38 0.94
C VAL A 56 -21.74 8.47 1.61
N LYS A 57 -20.98 9.25 0.84
CA LYS A 57 -20.22 10.40 1.35
C LYS A 57 -21.10 11.38 2.13
N ARG A 58 -22.22 11.80 1.54
CA ARG A 58 -23.20 12.69 2.20
C ARG A 58 -23.78 12.08 3.49
N ILE A 59 -24.10 10.79 3.48
CA ILE A 59 -24.61 10.08 4.67
C ILE A 59 -23.57 10.10 5.79
N VAL A 60 -22.32 9.73 5.47
CA VAL A 60 -21.22 9.63 6.44
C VAL A 60 -20.86 11.00 7.00
N GLU A 61 -20.74 12.02 6.14
CA GLU A 61 -20.47 13.40 6.55
C GLU A 61 -21.53 13.91 7.54
N LYS A 62 -22.81 13.64 7.26
CA LYS A 62 -23.93 14.04 8.11
C LYS A 62 -23.94 13.27 9.44
N GLU A 63 -23.83 11.95 9.41
CA GLU A 63 -23.95 11.11 10.61
C GLU A 63 -22.77 11.29 11.56
N LEU A 64 -21.56 11.48 11.03
CA LEU A 64 -20.35 11.69 11.82
C LEU A 64 -20.05 13.17 12.08
N GLN A 65 -20.85 14.09 11.52
CA GLN A 65 -20.70 15.55 11.67
C GLN A 65 -19.32 16.05 11.22
N LEU A 66 -18.86 15.61 10.04
CA LEU A 66 -17.53 15.96 9.53
C LEU A 66 -17.45 17.44 9.16
N GLN A 67 -16.30 18.06 9.42
CA GLN A 67 -16.01 19.50 9.23
C GLN A 67 -14.73 19.71 8.43
N GLY A 68 -14.49 18.86 7.42
CA GLY A 68 -13.34 18.95 6.52
C GLY A 68 -12.52 17.67 6.39
N GLU A 69 -12.89 16.60 7.11
CA GLU A 69 -12.28 15.28 6.93
C GLU A 69 -12.67 14.66 5.57
N ASP A 70 -11.72 13.99 4.93
CA ASP A 70 -11.93 13.34 3.64
C ASP A 70 -12.70 12.03 3.82
N VAL A 71 -13.79 11.82 3.07
CA VAL A 71 -14.50 10.53 3.02
C VAL A 71 -14.23 9.85 1.70
N LEU A 72 -13.65 8.65 1.77
CA LEU A 72 -13.40 7.77 0.63
C LEU A 72 -14.32 6.57 0.69
N VAL A 73 -15.06 6.29 -0.39
CA VAL A 73 -16.04 5.20 -0.42
C VAL A 73 -15.42 3.98 -1.08
N ALA A 74 -14.99 3.03 -0.26
CA ALA A 74 -14.35 1.80 -0.71
C ALA A 74 -15.37 0.76 -1.23
N PRO A 75 -15.00 -0.02 -2.28
CA PRO A 75 -15.84 -1.06 -2.83
C PRO A 75 -15.90 -2.28 -1.91
N ASN A 76 -16.82 -2.27 -0.95
CA ASN A 76 -17.01 -3.36 -0.01
C ASN A 76 -18.13 -4.32 -0.42
N VAL A 77 -18.08 -5.52 0.13
CA VAL A 77 -19.10 -6.57 0.03
C VAL A 77 -19.93 -6.58 1.32
N PHE A 78 -21.23 -6.76 1.19
CA PHE A 78 -22.16 -6.84 2.31
C PHE A 78 -23.38 -7.69 1.97
N GLY A 79 -23.36 -8.96 2.39
CA GLY A 79 -24.45 -9.91 2.17
C GLY A 79 -24.92 -9.94 0.71
N ASN A 80 -26.24 -9.92 0.51
CA ASN A 80 -26.85 -9.87 -0.82
C ASN A 80 -27.01 -8.44 -1.36
N LYS A 81 -26.60 -7.41 -0.61
CA LYS A 81 -26.77 -6.01 -1.02
C LYS A 81 -25.69 -5.58 -2.00
N VAL A 82 -24.44 -5.90 -1.69
CA VAL A 82 -23.28 -5.57 -2.52
C VAL A 82 -22.33 -6.76 -2.57
N ARG A 83 -21.93 -7.19 -3.77
CA ARG A 83 -21.00 -8.31 -3.96
C ARG A 83 -20.03 -8.08 -5.11
N GLN A 84 -18.92 -8.80 -5.10
CA GLN A 84 -18.06 -8.93 -6.28
C GLN A 84 -18.54 -10.11 -7.13
N VAL A 85 -18.37 -10.06 -8.45
CA VAL A 85 -18.80 -11.12 -9.38
C VAL A 85 -18.15 -12.48 -9.09
N ASP A 86 -16.94 -12.49 -8.52
CA ASP A 86 -16.21 -13.70 -8.12
C ASP A 86 -16.40 -14.06 -6.63
N GLY A 87 -17.26 -13.33 -5.91
CA GLY A 87 -17.57 -13.56 -4.50
C GLY A 87 -16.45 -13.14 -3.52
N LYS A 88 -15.36 -12.54 -3.99
CA LYS A 88 -14.25 -12.11 -3.13
C LYS A 88 -14.47 -10.72 -2.54
N THR A 89 -13.63 -10.36 -1.57
CA THR A 89 -13.57 -9.03 -0.93
C THR A 89 -12.31 -8.24 -1.32
N THR A 90 -11.59 -8.70 -2.33
CA THR A 90 -10.23 -8.25 -2.66
C THR A 90 -10.18 -6.82 -3.22
N LEU A 91 -11.24 -6.36 -3.90
CA LEU A 91 -11.34 -4.96 -4.36
C LEU A 91 -11.23 -3.95 -3.20
N TYR A 92 -11.79 -4.27 -2.03
CA TYR A 92 -11.71 -3.40 -0.86
C TYR A 92 -10.24 -3.20 -0.42
N PHE A 93 -9.47 -4.28 -0.31
CA PHE A 93 -8.06 -4.21 0.06
C PHE A 93 -7.26 -3.37 -0.96
N ASN A 94 -7.43 -3.68 -2.26
CA ASN A 94 -6.71 -2.98 -3.32
C ASN A 94 -7.04 -1.48 -3.35
N TYR A 95 -8.30 -1.12 -3.12
CA TYR A 95 -8.74 0.27 -3.07
C TYR A 95 -8.13 1.01 -1.88
N VAL A 96 -8.18 0.41 -0.69
CA VAL A 96 -7.60 1.04 0.51
C VAL A 96 -6.10 1.21 0.34
N TYR A 97 -5.39 0.18 -0.17
CA TYR A 97 -3.95 0.22 -0.39
C TYR A 97 -3.55 1.35 -1.34
N TYR A 98 -4.14 1.37 -2.55
CA TYR A 98 -3.75 2.31 -3.59
C TYR A 98 -3.99 3.76 -3.17
N ASN A 99 -5.17 4.02 -2.60
CA ASN A 99 -5.54 5.37 -2.19
C ASN A 99 -4.79 5.81 -0.92
N SER A 100 -4.49 4.89 0.01
CA SER A 100 -3.65 5.20 1.17
C SER A 100 -2.24 5.60 0.73
N LEU A 101 -1.65 4.85 -0.20
CA LEU A 101 -0.31 5.18 -0.72
C LEU A 101 -0.29 6.57 -1.37
N LYS A 102 -1.29 6.89 -2.19
CA LYS A 102 -1.43 8.20 -2.81
C LYS A 102 -1.54 9.32 -1.77
N ILE A 103 -2.39 9.14 -0.74
CA ILE A 103 -2.52 10.11 0.36
C ILE A 103 -1.20 10.30 1.11
N LEU A 104 -0.48 9.22 1.40
CA LEU A 104 0.83 9.29 2.06
C LEU A 104 1.86 10.04 1.20
N GLU A 105 1.92 9.77 -0.10
CA GLU A 105 2.81 10.44 -1.04
C GLU A 105 2.48 11.95 -1.19
N GLU A 106 1.20 12.33 -1.16
CA GLU A 106 0.74 13.72 -1.29
C GLU A 106 0.93 14.55 -0.01
N ASN A 107 0.71 13.95 1.17
CA ASN A 107 0.67 14.69 2.44
C ASN A 107 1.95 14.53 3.26
N ASN A 108 2.80 13.58 2.88
CA ASN A 108 4.12 13.37 3.44
C ASN A 108 4.18 13.29 4.99
N PRO A 109 3.38 12.41 5.63
CA PRO A 109 3.30 12.36 7.09
C PRO A 109 4.51 11.64 7.74
N ASP A 110 4.87 12.06 8.95
CA ASP A 110 5.83 11.35 9.81
C ASP A 110 5.16 10.24 10.64
N GLU A 111 3.84 10.30 10.79
CA GLU A 111 3.05 9.38 11.63
C GLU A 111 1.71 9.02 10.97
N VAL A 112 1.31 7.75 11.10
CA VAL A 112 0.06 7.19 10.58
C VAL A 112 -0.73 6.57 11.71
N TYR A 113 -1.99 6.98 11.81
CA TYR A 113 -2.92 6.57 12.86
C TYR A 113 -4.07 5.80 12.22
N ILE A 114 -4.30 4.57 12.67
CA ILE A 114 -5.36 3.70 12.16
C ILE A 114 -6.37 3.45 13.29
N ASP A 115 -7.59 3.94 13.13
CA ASP A 115 -8.68 3.66 14.06
C ASP A 115 -9.57 2.53 13.50
N ILE A 116 -9.58 1.39 14.19
CA ILE A 116 -10.34 0.20 13.77
C ILE A 116 -11.70 0.05 14.47
N THR A 117 -12.03 0.98 15.37
CA THR A 117 -13.20 0.89 16.28
C THR A 117 -14.53 0.63 15.57
N HIS A 118 -14.79 1.32 14.46
CA HIS A 118 -16.07 1.29 13.77
C HIS A 118 -16.07 0.41 12.50
N GLY A 119 -14.96 -0.25 12.20
CA GLY A 119 -14.90 -1.14 11.04
C GLY A 119 -15.72 -2.40 11.28
N VAL A 120 -16.39 -2.89 10.24
CA VAL A 120 -17.28 -4.06 10.32
C VAL A 120 -16.69 -5.28 9.65
N ASN A 121 -16.85 -6.45 10.27
CA ASN A 121 -16.43 -7.75 9.75
C ASN A 121 -14.96 -7.78 9.30
N TYR A 122 -14.71 -7.95 8.00
CA TYR A 122 -13.38 -8.07 7.41
C TYR A 122 -12.68 -6.73 7.18
N MET A 123 -13.42 -5.60 7.24
CA MET A 123 -12.90 -4.28 6.89
C MET A 123 -11.74 -3.82 7.77
N PRO A 124 -11.79 -3.92 9.12
CA PRO A 124 -10.65 -3.54 9.98
C PRO A 124 -9.36 -4.24 9.58
N LEU A 125 -9.44 -5.56 9.36
CA LEU A 125 -8.29 -6.39 9.01
C LEU A 125 -7.72 -5.98 7.66
N LEU A 126 -8.55 -5.96 6.60
CA LEU A 126 -8.07 -5.64 5.26
C LEU A 126 -7.60 -4.19 5.15
N ALA A 127 -8.26 -3.23 5.81
CA ALA A 127 -7.84 -1.84 5.79
C ALA A 127 -6.51 -1.65 6.50
N THR A 128 -6.34 -2.26 7.68
CA THR A 128 -5.08 -2.19 8.43
C THR A 128 -3.92 -2.75 7.61
N GLU A 129 -4.07 -3.95 7.05
CA GLU A 129 -3.03 -4.56 6.23
C GLU A 129 -2.72 -3.75 4.97
N ALA A 130 -3.75 -3.20 4.30
CA ALA A 130 -3.58 -2.36 3.13
C ALA A 130 -2.87 -1.02 3.44
N ILE A 131 -3.25 -0.35 4.53
CA ILE A 131 -2.63 0.90 5.00
C ILE A 131 -1.18 0.63 5.42
N LYS A 132 -0.91 -0.49 6.11
CA LYS A 132 0.46 -0.90 6.47
C LYS A 132 1.31 -1.12 5.23
N LEU A 133 0.82 -1.87 4.24
CA LEU A 133 1.54 -2.09 2.98
C LEU A 133 1.84 -0.77 2.26
N ALA A 134 0.87 0.14 2.18
CA ALA A 134 1.07 1.48 1.62
C ALA A 134 2.12 2.28 2.40
N SER A 135 2.08 2.21 3.73
CA SER A 135 3.05 2.85 4.63
C SER A 135 4.46 2.33 4.43
N TYR A 136 4.65 1.02 4.24
CA TYR A 136 5.96 0.44 3.92
C TYR A 136 6.49 0.95 2.58
N VAL A 137 5.66 0.99 1.53
CA VAL A 137 6.07 1.52 0.21
C VAL A 137 6.42 3.01 0.28
N TYR A 138 5.68 3.78 1.08
CA TYR A 138 5.96 5.19 1.33
C TYR A 138 7.27 5.38 2.09
N ALA A 139 7.52 4.57 3.12
CA ALA A 139 8.65 4.74 4.04
C ALA A 139 10.02 4.35 3.48
N ILE A 140 10.12 3.76 2.28
CA ILE A 140 11.40 3.38 1.65
C ILE A 140 12.39 4.55 1.58
N ASP A 141 11.91 5.75 1.24
CA ASP A 141 12.74 6.95 1.13
C ASP A 141 12.68 7.86 2.37
N LYS A 142 12.07 7.38 3.46
CA LYS A 142 11.92 8.14 4.71
C LYS A 142 12.81 7.59 5.80
N LYS A 143 13.32 8.50 6.62
CA LYS A 143 14.18 8.14 7.74
C LYS A 143 13.40 7.42 8.84
N ASN A 144 12.20 7.91 9.16
CA ASN A 144 11.33 7.30 10.17
C ASN A 144 9.86 7.57 9.82
N LEU A 145 9.03 6.53 9.90
CA LEU A 145 7.56 6.64 9.91
C LEU A 145 7.06 5.85 11.12
N THR A 146 6.11 6.39 11.89
CA THR A 146 5.48 5.61 12.97
C THR A 146 4.05 5.24 12.63
N ILE A 147 3.70 3.95 12.69
CA ILE A 147 2.33 3.47 12.51
C ILE A 147 1.76 3.13 13.88
N ARG A 148 0.57 3.62 14.20
CA ARG A 148 -0.15 3.31 15.44
C ARG A 148 -1.57 2.90 15.14
N ILE A 149 -2.05 1.87 15.83
CA ILE A 149 -3.42 1.36 15.69
C ILE A 149 -4.16 1.57 17.00
N TYR A 150 -5.39 2.06 16.91
CA TYR A 150 -6.26 2.36 18.02
C TYR A 150 -7.58 1.60 17.91
N ASN A 151 -8.12 1.20 19.05
CA ASN A 151 -9.43 0.56 19.15
C ASN A 151 -10.12 1.02 20.44
N SER A 152 -11.41 1.33 20.37
CA SER A 152 -12.20 1.60 21.57
C SER A 152 -12.67 0.32 22.26
N GLU A 153 -13.00 0.45 23.54
CA GLU A 153 -13.83 -0.51 24.24
C GLU A 153 -15.17 -0.72 23.51
N PRO A 154 -15.75 -1.93 23.58
CA PRO A 154 -17.02 -2.22 22.93
C PRO A 154 -18.16 -1.43 23.57
N VAL A 155 -19.05 -0.92 22.72
CA VAL A 155 -20.30 -0.27 23.15
C VAL A 155 -21.28 -1.35 23.62
N ILE A 156 -21.46 -1.48 24.93
CA ILE A 156 -22.39 -2.45 25.53
C ILE A 156 -23.78 -1.83 25.69
N GLY A 157 -24.75 -2.34 24.92
CA GLY A 157 -26.17 -1.98 25.04
C GLY A 157 -26.46 -0.51 24.71
N LYS A 158 -27.15 0.19 25.61
CA LYS A 158 -27.47 1.63 25.49
C LYS A 158 -26.57 2.52 26.37
N SER A 159 -25.44 2.00 26.86
CA SER A 159 -24.53 2.82 27.65
C SER A 159 -24.00 3.98 26.80
N GLU A 160 -23.97 5.19 27.36
CA GLU A 160 -23.43 6.38 26.68
C GLU A 160 -21.92 6.55 26.92
N GLY A 161 -21.28 5.57 27.57
CA GLY A 161 -19.86 5.60 27.94
C GLY A 161 -19.60 6.05 29.38
N PRO A 162 -18.37 6.50 29.70
CA PRO A 162 -17.24 6.70 28.78
C PRO A 162 -16.69 5.38 28.23
N TYR A 163 -16.16 5.42 27.01
CA TYR A 163 -15.42 4.31 26.40
C TYR A 163 -13.95 4.71 26.26
N HIS A 164 -13.06 3.85 26.73
CA HIS A 164 -11.63 4.08 26.56
C HIS A 164 -11.18 3.77 25.13
N ILE A 165 -10.28 4.58 24.57
CA ILE A 165 -9.63 4.32 23.28
C ILE A 165 -8.17 3.97 23.55
N SER A 166 -7.82 2.72 23.27
CA SER A 166 -6.48 2.19 23.53
C SER A 166 -5.64 2.19 22.27
N LYS A 167 -4.36 2.56 22.40
CA LYS A 167 -3.34 2.22 21.40
C LYS A 167 -3.05 0.71 21.53
N VAL A 168 -3.45 -0.07 20.54
CA VAL A 168 -3.32 -1.54 20.55
C VAL A 168 -2.05 -2.01 19.83
N PHE A 169 -1.44 -1.15 19.00
CA PHE A 169 -0.23 -1.47 18.26
C PHE A 169 0.58 -0.19 17.97
N GLU A 170 1.90 -0.32 17.98
CA GLU A 170 2.83 0.71 17.53
C GLU A 170 4.02 0.05 16.82
N GLU A 171 4.40 0.59 15.67
CA GLU A 171 5.55 0.13 14.90
C GLU A 171 6.31 1.34 14.35
N LYS A 172 7.61 1.39 14.63
CA LYS A 172 8.53 2.33 13.99
C LYS A 172 9.06 1.68 12.72
N VAL A 173 8.75 2.28 11.59
CA VAL A 173 9.10 1.81 10.26
C VAL A 173 10.29 2.61 9.74
N ASN A 174 11.29 1.87 9.25
CA ASN A 174 12.44 2.40 8.53
C ASN A 174 12.58 1.70 7.17
N THR A 175 13.55 2.12 6.35
CA THR A 175 13.80 1.53 5.02
C THR A 175 13.98 0.02 5.08
N ARG A 176 14.72 -0.52 6.04
CA ARG A 176 14.98 -1.97 6.14
C ARG A 176 13.72 -2.77 6.45
N ILE A 177 12.94 -2.33 7.44
CA ILE A 177 11.65 -2.96 7.80
C ILE A 177 10.71 -2.91 6.60
N SER A 178 10.65 -1.77 5.91
CA SER A 178 9.82 -1.56 4.73
C SER A 178 10.20 -2.49 3.58
N LEU A 179 11.50 -2.62 3.29
CA LEU A 179 12.01 -3.55 2.28
C LEU A 179 11.60 -4.98 2.62
N LEU A 180 11.84 -5.42 3.85
CA LEU A 180 11.50 -6.78 4.27
C LEU A 180 9.99 -7.03 4.19
N ALA A 181 9.15 -6.08 4.62
CA ALA A 181 7.70 -6.21 4.56
C ALA A 181 7.18 -6.34 3.12
N VAL A 182 7.71 -5.54 2.18
CA VAL A 182 7.34 -5.60 0.75
C VAL A 182 7.87 -6.85 0.06
N LEU A 183 9.06 -7.34 0.45
CA LEU A 183 9.71 -8.50 -0.17
C LEU A 183 9.18 -9.84 0.34
N THR A 184 8.80 -9.93 1.62
CA THR A 184 8.37 -11.18 2.28
C THR A 184 7.35 -11.99 1.47
N PRO A 185 6.30 -11.38 0.89
CA PRO A 185 5.35 -12.10 0.04
C PRO A 185 5.99 -12.87 -1.13
N PHE A 186 7.08 -12.36 -1.71
CA PHE A 186 7.74 -12.95 -2.88
C PHE A 186 8.77 -14.03 -2.51
N LEU A 187 9.21 -14.03 -1.24
CA LEU A 187 10.15 -15.01 -0.71
C LEU A 187 9.43 -16.27 -0.21
N GLN A 188 8.11 -16.20 0.01
CA GLN A 188 7.27 -17.32 0.42
C GLN A 188 6.71 -18.10 -0.79
N SER A 189 6.75 -19.43 -0.74
CA SER A 189 6.35 -20.32 -1.84
C SER A 189 4.90 -20.16 -2.31
N ASN A 190 4.00 -19.77 -1.42
CA ASN A 190 2.56 -19.80 -1.66
C ASN A 190 2.10 -18.63 -2.54
N ILE A 191 2.62 -17.43 -2.28
CA ILE A 191 2.28 -16.21 -3.02
C ILE A 191 3.01 -16.16 -4.36
N LYS A 192 4.24 -16.67 -4.40
CA LYS A 192 5.03 -16.89 -5.62
C LYS A 192 4.22 -17.52 -6.76
N ASN A 193 3.48 -18.60 -6.46
CA ASN A 193 2.70 -19.31 -7.47
C ASN A 193 1.44 -18.54 -7.91
N LEU A 194 0.85 -17.73 -7.03
CA LEU A 194 -0.35 -16.96 -7.34
C LEU A 194 -0.02 -15.76 -8.24
N ILE A 195 1.06 -15.03 -7.93
CA ILE A 195 1.53 -13.88 -8.72
C ILE A 195 1.94 -14.34 -10.13
N ILE A 196 2.76 -15.39 -10.23
CA ILE A 196 3.25 -15.87 -11.53
C ILE A 196 2.14 -16.42 -12.41
N ASN A 197 1.21 -17.22 -11.86
CA ASN A 197 0.26 -17.96 -12.70
C ASN A 197 -1.00 -17.17 -13.05
N LYS A 198 -1.45 -16.25 -12.19
CA LYS A 198 -2.70 -15.50 -12.39
C LYS A 198 -2.47 -14.13 -13.02
N LEU A 199 -1.58 -13.32 -12.45
CA LEU A 199 -1.46 -11.91 -12.84
C LEU A 199 -0.65 -11.70 -14.12
N SER A 200 0.31 -12.58 -14.42
CA SER A 200 1.18 -12.41 -15.60
C SER A 200 0.46 -12.48 -16.94
N LYS A 201 -0.72 -13.13 -17.01
CA LYS A 201 -1.49 -13.23 -18.26
C LYS A 201 -2.21 -11.93 -18.62
N GLU A 202 -2.47 -11.08 -17.63
CA GLU A 202 -3.27 -9.85 -17.77
C GLU A 202 -2.38 -8.60 -17.89
N LEU A 203 -1.08 -8.73 -17.61
CA LEU A 203 -0.15 -7.62 -17.51
C LEU A 203 0.92 -7.68 -18.60
N LYS A 204 1.34 -6.51 -19.11
CA LYS A 204 2.51 -6.38 -19.99
C LYS A 204 3.78 -6.38 -19.16
N CYS A 205 4.01 -7.49 -18.47
CA CYS A 205 5.14 -7.68 -17.57
C CYS A 205 5.83 -9.00 -17.87
N ASP A 206 7.16 -8.99 -17.94
CA ASP A 206 7.91 -10.22 -17.97
C ASP A 206 7.86 -10.87 -16.57
N LYS A 207 7.04 -11.90 -16.46
CA LYS A 207 6.85 -12.67 -15.22
C LYS A 207 8.14 -13.31 -14.73
N GLU A 208 9.07 -13.59 -15.64
CA GLU A 208 10.36 -14.19 -15.29
C GLU A 208 11.27 -13.19 -14.59
N LEU A 209 10.97 -11.89 -14.65
CA LEU A 209 11.72 -10.85 -13.95
C LEU A 209 11.20 -10.53 -12.55
N ILE A 210 9.95 -10.83 -12.22
CA ILE A 210 9.34 -10.41 -10.94
C ILE A 210 10.09 -11.02 -9.74
N LEU A 211 10.23 -12.34 -9.70
CA LEU A 211 10.91 -13.00 -8.58
C LEU A 211 12.42 -12.76 -8.56
N PRO A 212 13.14 -12.84 -9.69
CA PRO A 212 14.55 -12.47 -9.69
C PRO A 212 14.78 -11.04 -9.22
N SER A 213 13.88 -10.09 -9.55
CA SER A 213 13.99 -8.72 -9.03
C SER A 213 13.78 -8.65 -7.52
N ALA A 214 12.79 -9.37 -6.97
CA ALA A 214 12.61 -9.45 -5.52
C ALA A 214 13.84 -10.08 -4.82
N ASN A 215 14.35 -11.19 -5.35
CA ASN A 215 15.54 -11.87 -4.82
C ASN A 215 16.81 -11.01 -4.98
N ALA A 216 16.97 -10.32 -6.09
CA ALA A 216 18.10 -9.42 -6.33
C ALA A 216 18.08 -8.26 -5.35
N LEU A 217 16.93 -7.63 -5.12
CA LEU A 217 16.79 -6.60 -4.09
C LEU A 217 17.06 -7.16 -2.69
N PHE A 218 16.50 -8.33 -2.38
CA PHE A 218 16.72 -8.99 -1.09
C PHE A 218 18.21 -9.27 -0.83
N SER A 219 18.92 -9.76 -1.84
CA SER A 219 20.33 -10.18 -1.77
C SER A 219 21.34 -9.08 -2.10
N GLY A 220 20.90 -7.84 -2.35
CA GLY A 220 21.79 -6.73 -2.69
C GLY A 220 22.43 -6.81 -4.07
N ILE A 221 21.87 -7.58 -5.01
CA ILE A 221 22.34 -7.73 -6.39
C ILE A 221 21.80 -6.57 -7.23
N PHE A 222 22.22 -5.35 -6.92
CA PHE A 222 21.71 -4.13 -7.56
C PHE A 222 22.09 -4.01 -9.04
N LEU A 223 23.19 -4.64 -9.46
CA LEU A 223 23.57 -4.72 -10.87
C LEU A 223 22.44 -5.32 -11.73
N PHE A 224 21.85 -6.44 -11.28
CA PHE A 224 20.74 -7.08 -11.97
C PHE A 224 19.52 -6.14 -12.10
N LEU A 225 19.20 -5.40 -11.03
CA LEU A 225 18.08 -4.46 -11.03
C LEU A 225 18.31 -3.30 -12.00
N LEU A 226 19.53 -2.76 -12.04
CA LEU A 226 19.88 -1.64 -12.92
C LEU A 226 19.89 -2.07 -14.39
N MET A 227 20.42 -3.26 -14.71
CA MET A 227 20.42 -3.80 -16.07
C MET A 227 19.01 -4.06 -16.61
N ASN A 228 18.07 -4.44 -15.75
CA ASN A 228 16.67 -4.71 -16.12
C ASN A 228 15.73 -3.54 -15.83
N LYS A 229 16.27 -2.33 -15.66
CA LYS A 229 15.49 -1.14 -15.26
C LYS A 229 14.31 -0.89 -16.19
N ASN A 230 14.52 -0.93 -17.50
CA ASN A 230 13.49 -0.57 -18.48
C ASN A 230 12.30 -1.54 -18.41
N GLU A 231 12.57 -2.83 -18.26
CA GLU A 231 11.58 -3.90 -18.16
C GLU A 231 10.80 -3.80 -16.85
N ILE A 232 11.48 -3.50 -15.74
CA ILE A 232 10.85 -3.24 -14.43
C ILE A 232 9.92 -2.03 -14.52
N MET A 233 10.35 -0.94 -15.15
CA MET A 233 9.53 0.28 -15.32
C MET A 233 8.31 0.03 -16.21
N LYS A 234 8.45 -0.71 -17.32
CA LYS A 234 7.31 -1.13 -18.16
C LYS A 234 6.31 -1.97 -17.37
N CYS A 235 6.80 -2.90 -16.54
CA CYS A 235 5.94 -3.71 -15.68
C CYS A 235 5.20 -2.85 -14.65
N MET A 236 5.90 -1.90 -14.01
CA MET A 236 5.31 -0.93 -13.09
C MET A 236 4.18 -0.14 -13.76
N GLU A 237 4.41 0.40 -14.96
CA GLU A 237 3.38 1.14 -15.73
C GLU A 237 2.16 0.27 -16.03
N SER A 238 2.36 -0.99 -16.43
CA SER A 238 1.26 -1.91 -16.70
C SER A 238 0.43 -2.20 -15.44
N VAL A 239 1.07 -2.35 -14.28
CA VAL A 239 0.39 -2.60 -13.00
C VAL A 239 -0.33 -1.34 -12.52
N GLU A 240 0.31 -0.18 -12.63
CA GLU A 240 -0.28 1.13 -12.33
C GLU A 240 -1.58 1.35 -13.14
N GLN A 241 -1.54 1.11 -14.45
CA GLN A 241 -2.73 1.24 -15.32
C GLN A 241 -3.89 0.33 -14.86
N ARG A 242 -3.56 -0.87 -14.36
CA ARG A 242 -4.57 -1.83 -13.91
C ARG A 242 -5.20 -1.43 -12.58
N ILE A 243 -4.41 -0.93 -11.63
CA ILE A 243 -4.88 -0.58 -10.28
C ILE A 243 -5.53 0.82 -10.23
N LYS A 244 -5.15 1.73 -11.14
CA LYS A 244 -5.65 3.12 -11.20
C LYS A 244 -7.16 3.25 -11.36
N VAL A 245 -7.86 2.21 -11.82
CA VAL A 245 -9.34 2.18 -11.83
C VAL A 245 -9.96 2.41 -10.45
N LEU A 246 -9.18 2.17 -9.38
CA LEU A 246 -9.53 2.37 -7.99
C LEU A 246 -9.20 3.77 -7.45
N ASP A 247 -8.63 4.67 -8.27
CA ASP A 247 -8.27 6.03 -7.83
C ASP A 247 -9.50 6.79 -7.33
N TYR A 248 -9.49 7.22 -6.07
CA TYR A 248 -10.60 7.95 -5.48
C TYR A 248 -10.90 9.28 -6.18
N GLY A 249 -9.92 9.89 -6.85
CA GLY A 249 -10.10 11.16 -7.56
C GLY A 249 -10.86 11.01 -8.89
N GLN A 250 -10.74 9.85 -9.53
CA GLN A 250 -11.41 9.52 -10.79
C GLN A 250 -11.73 8.01 -10.84
N PRO A 251 -12.64 7.51 -9.97
CA PRO A 251 -12.89 6.08 -9.89
C PRO A 251 -13.60 5.61 -11.16
N SER A 252 -13.13 4.50 -11.72
CA SER A 252 -13.71 3.87 -12.90
C SER A 252 -14.13 2.43 -12.61
N ILE A 253 -14.62 2.18 -11.40
CA ILE A 253 -15.10 0.88 -10.94
C ILE A 253 -16.41 0.53 -11.66
N ASN A 254 -16.41 -0.59 -12.37
CA ASN A 254 -17.55 -1.12 -13.08
C ASN A 254 -18.51 -1.81 -12.09
N LEU A 255 -19.63 -1.12 -11.83
CA LEU A 255 -20.68 -1.56 -10.93
C LEU A 255 -22.00 -1.66 -11.69
N ALA A 256 -22.67 -2.81 -11.57
CA ALA A 256 -23.98 -3.05 -12.17
C ALA A 256 -25.03 -3.36 -11.12
N LEU A 257 -26.28 -3.02 -11.40
CA LEU A 257 -27.44 -3.43 -10.61
C LEU A 257 -28.05 -4.70 -11.20
N GLU A 258 -28.01 -5.80 -10.45
CA GLU A 258 -28.63 -7.07 -10.79
C GLU A 258 -29.82 -7.33 -9.85
N GLY A 259 -31.03 -7.00 -10.30
CA GLY A 259 -32.21 -6.99 -9.45
C GLY A 259 -32.10 -5.93 -8.36
N THR A 260 -31.85 -6.35 -7.12
CA THR A 260 -31.65 -5.45 -5.95
C THR A 260 -30.21 -5.45 -5.44
N THR A 261 -29.31 -6.18 -6.11
CA THR A 261 -27.92 -6.36 -5.69
C THR A 261 -26.99 -5.52 -6.55
N LEU A 262 -26.12 -4.75 -5.90
CA LEU A 262 -24.99 -4.09 -6.55
C LEU A 262 -23.86 -5.11 -6.75
N VAL A 263 -23.40 -5.26 -8.00
CA VAL A 263 -22.39 -6.24 -8.39
C VAL A 263 -21.19 -5.55 -9.04
N TYR A 264 -20.03 -5.62 -8.39
CA TYR A 264 -18.77 -5.21 -9.03
C TYR A 264 -18.40 -6.22 -10.11
N LYS A 265 -18.20 -5.73 -11.32
CA LYS A 265 -17.75 -6.53 -12.47
C LYS A 265 -16.24 -6.64 -12.52
N ASP A 266 -15.53 -5.68 -11.93
CA ASP A 266 -14.09 -5.76 -11.78
C ASP A 266 -13.69 -6.94 -10.91
N LYS A 267 -12.60 -7.59 -11.31
CA LYS A 267 -11.93 -8.64 -10.57
C LYS A 267 -10.49 -8.21 -10.39
N MET A 268 -10.05 -8.20 -9.14
CA MET A 268 -8.68 -7.83 -8.81
C MET A 268 -8.23 -8.62 -7.60
N ASP A 269 -7.25 -9.48 -7.79
CA ASP A 269 -6.63 -10.25 -6.71
C ASP A 269 -5.80 -9.32 -5.80
N ILE A 270 -5.66 -9.67 -4.52
CA ILE A 270 -4.88 -8.87 -3.54
C ILE A 270 -3.40 -8.83 -3.94
N GLU A 271 -2.93 -9.90 -4.59
CA GLU A 271 -1.61 -10.05 -5.16
C GLU A 271 -1.22 -8.90 -6.09
N LEU A 272 -2.19 -8.22 -6.73
CA LEU A 272 -1.89 -7.05 -7.57
C LEU A 272 -1.32 -5.90 -6.74
N SER A 273 -1.84 -5.65 -5.53
CA SER A 273 -1.31 -4.62 -4.64
C SER A 273 0.08 -4.96 -4.11
N TYR A 274 0.36 -6.24 -3.83
CA TYR A 274 1.72 -6.68 -3.47
C TYR A 274 2.70 -6.52 -4.64
N LEU A 275 2.28 -6.88 -5.86
CA LEU A 275 3.08 -6.67 -7.07
C LEU A 275 3.33 -5.17 -7.31
N HIS A 276 2.30 -4.34 -7.19
CA HIS A 276 2.41 -2.89 -7.27
C HIS A 276 3.39 -2.36 -6.21
N ALA A 277 3.29 -2.82 -4.97
CA ALA A 277 4.20 -2.44 -3.89
C ALA A 277 5.66 -2.74 -4.25
N LEU A 278 5.96 -3.97 -4.66
CA LEU A 278 7.32 -4.37 -5.07
C LEU A 278 7.84 -3.49 -6.20
N LEU A 279 7.05 -3.32 -7.26
CA LEU A 279 7.48 -2.56 -8.45
C LEU A 279 7.62 -1.07 -8.16
N LYS A 280 6.77 -0.49 -7.30
CA LYS A 280 6.88 0.90 -6.86
C LYS A 280 8.15 1.09 -6.03
N VAL A 281 8.48 0.16 -5.14
CA VAL A 281 9.75 0.19 -4.38
C VAL A 281 10.94 0.08 -5.32
N LEU A 282 10.95 -0.88 -6.25
CA LEU A 282 12.01 -1.03 -7.24
C LEU A 282 12.18 0.25 -8.06
N SER A 283 11.07 0.80 -8.58
CA SER A 283 11.01 2.06 -9.31
C SER A 283 11.63 3.22 -8.53
N LYS A 284 11.35 3.36 -7.22
CA LYS A 284 11.98 4.39 -6.38
C LYS A 284 13.49 4.19 -6.25
N ILE A 285 13.94 2.93 -6.13
CA ILE A 285 15.35 2.57 -5.93
C ILE A 285 16.18 2.81 -7.20
N ILE A 286 15.69 2.40 -8.38
CA ILE A 286 16.47 2.42 -9.64
C ILE A 286 16.05 3.56 -10.60
N GLY A 287 14.89 4.18 -10.39
CA GLY A 287 14.23 5.07 -11.35
C GLY A 287 15.04 6.32 -11.70
N SER A 288 15.72 6.92 -10.73
CA SER A 288 16.50 8.16 -10.93
C SER A 288 17.89 7.92 -11.55
N ARG A 289 18.36 6.68 -11.63
CA ARG A 289 19.73 6.37 -12.10
C ARG A 289 19.80 6.24 -13.61
N LYS A 290 20.78 6.88 -14.24
CA LYS A 290 21.04 6.71 -15.68
C LYS A 290 21.91 5.47 -15.88
N VAL A 291 21.42 4.53 -16.68
CA VAL A 291 22.21 3.39 -17.17
C VAL A 291 22.58 3.74 -18.60
N GLU A 292 23.84 4.09 -18.83
CA GLU A 292 24.38 4.41 -20.15
C GLU A 292 24.81 3.10 -20.82
N GLU A 293 24.29 2.79 -22.01
CA GLU A 293 24.83 1.73 -22.89
C GLU A 293 25.15 0.38 -22.19
N ASN A 294 24.24 -0.10 -21.32
CA ASN A 294 24.41 -1.33 -20.52
C ASN A 294 25.59 -1.33 -19.53
N CYS A 295 26.17 -0.16 -19.25
CA CYS A 295 27.22 0.03 -18.27
C CYS A 295 26.64 0.57 -16.96
N VAL A 296 27.00 -0.07 -15.85
CA VAL A 296 26.62 0.32 -14.48
C VAL A 296 27.87 0.70 -13.70
N LYS A 297 27.87 1.89 -13.09
CA LYS A 297 29.02 2.36 -12.30
C LYS A 297 29.03 1.65 -10.95
N LEU A 298 30.22 1.26 -10.48
CA LEU A 298 30.40 0.70 -9.14
C LEU A 298 29.91 1.64 -8.04
N SER A 299 30.08 2.95 -8.21
CA SER A 299 29.56 3.97 -7.30
C SER A 299 28.03 3.91 -7.16
N ASP A 300 27.30 3.60 -8.25
CA ASP A 300 25.85 3.46 -8.18
C ASP A 300 25.43 2.25 -7.33
N ILE A 301 26.13 1.12 -7.49
CA ILE A 301 25.89 -0.09 -6.70
C ILE A 301 26.26 0.17 -5.23
N ARG A 302 27.36 0.87 -4.96
CA ARG A 302 27.78 1.25 -3.60
C ARG A 302 26.72 2.09 -2.91
N ASP A 303 26.24 3.15 -3.56
CA ASP A 303 25.19 4.03 -3.03
C ASP A 303 23.89 3.28 -2.73
N LEU A 304 23.48 2.39 -3.63
CA LEU A 304 22.29 1.57 -3.43
C LEU A 304 22.45 0.61 -2.25
N THR A 305 23.64 0.04 -2.10
CA THR A 305 23.97 -0.86 -0.99
C THR A 305 23.96 -0.14 0.35
N GLU A 306 24.50 1.07 0.42
CA GLU A 306 24.47 1.86 1.65
C GLU A 306 23.05 2.27 2.06
N LYS A 307 22.15 2.50 1.09
CA LYS A 307 20.80 3.00 1.36
C LYS A 307 19.73 1.91 1.50
N TYR A 308 19.81 0.82 0.73
CA TYR A 308 18.71 -0.13 0.52
C TYR A 308 19.08 -1.60 0.82
N TYR A 309 19.99 -1.81 1.75
CA TYR A 309 20.34 -3.16 2.18
C TYR A 309 19.31 -3.76 3.15
N THR A 310 19.10 -5.07 3.04
CA THR A 310 18.17 -5.83 3.88
C THR A 310 18.81 -6.32 5.17
N SER A 311 20.14 -6.48 5.22
CA SER A 311 20.90 -6.87 6.41
C SER A 311 22.35 -6.38 6.36
N GLU A 312 22.98 -6.15 7.53
CA GLU A 312 24.38 -5.74 7.61
C GLU A 312 25.34 -6.74 6.95
N LEU A 313 24.98 -8.03 6.99
CA LEU A 313 25.74 -9.09 6.31
C LEU A 313 25.77 -8.86 4.80
N ILE A 314 24.60 -8.63 4.20
CA ILE A 314 24.46 -8.38 2.76
C ILE A 314 25.17 -7.08 2.38
N ARG A 315 24.98 -6.01 3.16
CA ARG A 315 25.71 -4.74 2.98
C ARG A 315 27.21 -4.97 2.94
N SER A 316 27.75 -5.64 3.95
CA SER A 316 29.19 -5.90 4.06
C SER A 316 29.71 -6.78 2.91
N ALA A 317 28.97 -7.82 2.54
CA ALA A 317 29.35 -8.71 1.44
C ALA A 317 29.45 -7.97 0.11
N VAL A 318 28.46 -7.12 -0.22
CA VAL A 318 28.45 -6.35 -1.47
C VAL A 318 29.53 -5.27 -1.46
N LEU A 319 29.69 -4.52 -0.36
CA LEU A 319 30.73 -3.48 -0.26
C LEU A 319 32.14 -4.06 -0.40
N ASN A 320 32.42 -5.20 0.24
CA ASN A 320 33.71 -5.89 0.12
C ASN A 320 33.99 -6.30 -1.33
N GLU A 321 32.97 -6.73 -2.09
CA GLU A 321 33.15 -7.10 -3.49
C GLU A 321 33.42 -5.88 -4.37
N ILE A 322 32.75 -4.76 -4.11
CA ILE A 322 33.04 -3.49 -4.77
C ILE A 322 34.48 -3.05 -4.47
N ASP A 323 34.91 -3.10 -3.21
CA ASP A 323 36.27 -2.71 -2.80
C ASP A 323 37.35 -3.55 -3.52
N LYS A 324 37.13 -4.85 -3.70
CA LYS A 324 38.04 -5.72 -4.47
C LYS A 324 38.12 -5.34 -5.94
N LEU A 325 36.98 -5.01 -6.57
CA LEU A 325 36.94 -4.60 -7.97
C LEU A 325 37.66 -3.26 -8.16
N GLU A 326 37.43 -2.31 -7.25
CA GLU A 326 38.12 -1.02 -7.26
C GLU A 326 39.63 -1.17 -7.00
N GLY A 327 40.04 -2.05 -6.09
CA GLY A 327 41.46 -2.33 -5.81
C GLY A 327 42.20 -3.04 -6.96
N ASN A 328 41.47 -3.66 -7.90
CA ASN A 328 42.05 -4.27 -9.10
C ASN A 328 41.88 -3.39 -10.35
N ARG A 329 41.42 -2.14 -10.21
CA ARG A 329 41.12 -1.25 -11.34
C ARG A 329 42.33 -1.00 -12.25
N ASP A 330 43.52 -0.91 -11.68
CA ASP A 330 44.77 -0.69 -12.44
C ASP A 330 45.21 -1.91 -13.27
N LYS A 331 44.58 -3.07 -13.05
CA LYS A 331 44.81 -4.30 -13.82
C LYS A 331 43.79 -4.49 -14.94
N LEU A 332 42.72 -3.71 -14.97
CA LEU A 332 41.69 -3.80 -15.99
C LEU A 332 42.16 -3.11 -17.26
N THR A 333 42.14 -3.83 -18.38
CA THR A 333 42.41 -3.23 -19.69
C THR A 333 41.19 -2.48 -20.21
N SER A 334 41.35 -1.75 -21.31
CA SER A 334 40.23 -1.09 -22.01
C SER A 334 39.31 -2.07 -22.75
N GLU A 335 39.65 -3.35 -22.80
CA GLU A 335 38.84 -4.40 -23.44
C GLU A 335 37.96 -5.11 -22.39
N PRO A 336 36.78 -5.63 -22.78
CA PRO A 336 35.94 -6.40 -21.87
C PRO A 336 36.65 -7.66 -21.38
N GLU A 337 36.99 -7.70 -20.09
CA GLU A 337 37.59 -8.87 -19.45
C GLU A 337 36.58 -9.62 -18.59
N ILE A 338 36.62 -10.96 -18.65
CA ILE A 338 35.85 -11.80 -17.74
C ILE A 338 36.60 -11.84 -16.41
N PHE A 339 36.00 -11.24 -15.38
CA PHE A 339 36.48 -11.37 -14.02
C PHE A 339 36.12 -12.78 -13.52
N SER A 340 37.13 -13.63 -13.33
CA SER A 340 36.97 -15.02 -12.83
C SER A 340 37.42 -15.19 -11.40
#